data_AF-A0A0Q8I6P3-F1
#
_entry.id   AF-A0A0Q8I6P3-F1
#
_cell.length_a   1.000
_cell.length_b   1.000
_cell.length_c   1.000
_cell.angle_alpha   90.00
_cell.angle_beta   90.00
_cell.angle_gamma   90.00
#
_symmetry.space_group_name_H-M   'P 1'
#
loop_
_entity.id
_entity.type
_entity.pdbx_description
1 polymer ?
#
loop_
_entity_poly.entity_id
_entity_poly.type
_entity_poly.pdbx_seq_one_letter_code
_entity_poly.pdbx_strand_id
1 'polypeptide(L)'
;MTTDLFRSPPVEESEAPKGNRAISWWAGLGFAFLAFAAYLIVAWIVAGEPESVGTGPTPVPTWMKVVLGIQQWGLFAGMLALIWFKAIRPRLRTGSIPFDGLMVLSFAVMWWSDPLYNYFTPGFNYNAYFINLGSWVGHVPGWMSPNPTEIPQPLLWLPGVYTCAFFLMVIIVNWIFRKTRERWPTISPVSMWLIAFIPMMVVGTLWEAAFMVMGSHSYASAIHEVTLNAGHYYAFPVYQGITASLLYTTWGAMRYFRDDQGRSFAERGIDQLRVPNGAKGWLRFFAVSGAITCIFFVFYHVPNAMIALRGDAWSDDVQERSYFVTEMCGPWSDVACPDPRVPFPRGDHSIVIGPDGELVVPPGVDVPKAPFVDQDR
;
A
#
# COMPACT_ATOMS: atom_id res chain seq x y z
N MET A 1 -40.71 21.03 64.84
CA MET A 1 -39.26 20.84 65.02
C MET A 1 -38.98 19.36 64.86
N THR A 2 -38.84 18.85 63.63
CA THR A 2 -37.76 18.99 62.62
C THR A 2 -36.96 17.70 62.58
N THR A 3 -37.54 16.78 61.83
CA THR A 3 -36.90 15.75 61.01
C THR A 3 -35.69 16.29 60.26
N ASP A 4 -34.52 15.74 60.51
CA ASP A 4 -33.38 15.74 59.57
C ASP A 4 -32.83 14.31 59.53
N LEU A 5 -33.48 13.48 58.73
CA LEU A 5 -33.07 12.13 58.36
C LEU A 5 -32.66 12.18 56.88
N PHE A 6 -31.45 11.68 56.61
CA PHE A 6 -30.89 11.41 55.27
C PHE A 6 -30.59 12.61 54.37
N ARG A 7 -29.40 13.20 54.56
CA ARG A 7 -28.73 13.92 53.46
C ARG A 7 -27.85 12.91 52.71
N SER A 8 -28.35 12.42 51.57
CA SER A 8 -27.55 11.65 50.63
C SER A 8 -26.28 12.43 50.25
N PRO A 9 -25.12 11.78 50.08
CA PRO A 9 -23.96 12.47 49.55
C PRO A 9 -24.30 13.06 48.18
N PRO A 10 -23.71 14.22 47.81
CA PRO A 10 -23.91 14.77 46.47
C PRO A 10 -23.45 13.70 45.48
N VAL A 11 -24.34 13.37 44.55
CA VAL A 11 -24.00 12.56 43.39
C VAL A 11 -22.84 13.28 42.72
N GLU A 12 -21.65 12.68 42.75
CA GLU A 12 -20.54 13.11 41.91
C GLU A 12 -21.10 13.11 40.48
N GLU A 13 -21.23 14.31 39.93
CA GLU A 13 -21.59 14.52 38.55
C GLU A 13 -20.48 13.88 37.73
N SER A 14 -20.70 12.61 37.34
CA SER A 14 -19.83 11.86 36.44
C SER A 14 -19.50 12.79 35.28
N GLU A 15 -18.24 13.24 35.18
CA GLU A 15 -17.74 14.02 34.05
C GLU A 15 -18.33 13.42 32.78
N ALA A 16 -19.08 14.24 32.02
CA ALA A 16 -19.61 13.82 30.74
C ALA A 16 -18.47 13.17 29.95
N PRO A 17 -18.62 11.92 29.47
CA PRO A 17 -17.51 11.18 28.89
C PRO A 17 -16.92 12.01 27.77
N LYS A 18 -15.63 12.39 27.89
CA LYS A 18 -14.91 13.20 26.90
C LYS A 18 -15.28 12.70 25.52
N GLY A 19 -16.07 13.52 24.79
CA GLY A 19 -16.71 13.13 23.53
C GLY A 19 -15.69 12.45 22.63
N ASN A 20 -15.99 11.23 22.20
CA ASN A 20 -14.99 10.34 21.62
C ASN A 20 -14.59 10.87 20.23
N ARG A 21 -13.50 11.66 20.16
CA ARG A 21 -12.98 12.34 18.95
C ARG A 21 -12.36 11.39 17.93
N ALA A 22 -12.40 10.08 18.15
CA ALA A 22 -11.74 9.08 17.31
C ALA A 22 -12.13 9.22 15.82
N ILE A 23 -13.44 9.31 15.53
CA ILE A 23 -13.90 9.46 14.15
C ILE A 23 -13.40 10.74 13.49
N SER A 24 -13.31 11.87 14.22
CA SER A 24 -12.80 13.13 13.67
C SER A 24 -11.33 13.02 13.29
N TRP A 25 -10.52 12.35 14.12
CA TRP A 25 -9.11 12.09 13.81
C TRP A 25 -8.94 11.19 12.60
N TRP A 26 -9.64 10.05 12.56
CA TRP A 26 -9.56 9.13 11.42
C TRP A 26 -10.08 9.75 10.13
N ALA A 27 -11.18 10.51 10.20
CA ALA A 27 -11.73 11.21 9.05
C ALA A 27 -10.80 12.31 8.55
N GLY A 28 -10.17 13.07 9.46
CA GLY A 28 -9.15 14.06 9.10
C GLY A 28 -7.96 13.41 8.39
N LEU A 29 -7.47 12.28 8.92
CA LEU A 29 -6.36 11.53 8.31
C LEU A 29 -6.73 10.97 6.94
N GLY A 30 -7.90 10.36 6.79
CA GLY A 30 -8.36 9.81 5.52
C GLY A 30 -8.64 10.89 4.47
N PHE A 31 -9.17 12.04 4.89
CA PHE A 31 -9.29 13.20 4.01
C PHE A 31 -7.91 13.68 3.56
N ALA A 32 -6.94 13.82 4.46
CA ALA A 32 -5.59 14.25 4.13
C ALA A 32 -4.91 13.30 3.13
N PHE A 33 -5.00 11.98 3.35
CA PHE A 33 -4.46 11.00 2.40
C PHE A 33 -5.12 11.08 1.02
N LEU A 34 -6.45 11.16 0.96
CA LEU A 34 -7.15 11.23 -0.33
C LEU A 34 -6.97 12.58 -1.03
N ALA A 35 -6.81 13.67 -0.28
CA ALA A 35 -6.46 14.97 -0.83
C ALA A 35 -5.04 14.95 -1.41
N PHE A 36 -4.08 14.31 -0.73
CA PHE A 36 -2.73 14.12 -1.25
C PHE A 36 -2.71 13.21 -2.49
N ALA A 37 -3.47 12.12 -2.48
CA ALA A 37 -3.67 11.28 -3.66
C ALA A 37 -4.23 12.08 -4.85
N ALA A 38 -5.26 12.89 -4.61
CA ALA A 38 -5.85 13.74 -5.63
C ALA A 38 -4.84 14.78 -6.16
N TYR A 39 -4.04 15.39 -5.28
CA TYR A 39 -2.96 16.30 -5.68
C TYR A 39 -1.97 15.61 -6.64
N LEU A 40 -1.48 14.41 -6.31
CA LEU A 40 -0.51 13.70 -7.14
C LEU A 40 -1.08 13.38 -8.53
N ILE A 41 -2.29 12.83 -8.58
CA ILE A 41 -2.94 12.48 -9.86
C ILE A 41 -3.26 13.74 -10.69
N VAL A 42 -3.70 14.82 -10.06
CA VAL A 42 -3.97 16.09 -10.76
C VAL A 42 -2.69 16.73 -11.27
N ALA A 43 -1.62 16.75 -10.47
CA ALA A 43 -0.32 17.29 -10.86
C ALA A 43 0.22 16.54 -12.09
N TRP A 44 0.17 15.21 -12.05
CA TRP A 44 0.59 14.33 -13.13
C TRP A 44 -0.16 14.62 -14.43
N ILE A 45 -1.50 14.71 -14.38
CA ILE A 45 -2.33 15.03 -15.56
C ILE A 45 -2.03 16.45 -16.08
N VAL A 46 -1.91 17.43 -15.20
CA VAL A 46 -1.68 18.84 -15.58
C VAL A 46 -0.29 19.04 -16.18
N ALA A 47 0.71 18.28 -15.72
CA ALA A 47 2.06 18.28 -16.28
C ALA A 47 2.14 17.65 -17.69
N GLY A 48 1.11 16.91 -18.11
CA GLY A 48 1.11 16.22 -19.41
C GLY A 48 1.95 14.95 -19.43
N GLU A 49 2.28 14.42 -18.25
CA GLU A 49 3.11 13.22 -18.05
C GLU A 49 2.41 11.86 -18.26
N PRO A 50 1.07 11.69 -18.34
CA PRO A 50 0.46 10.38 -18.58
C PRO A 50 0.82 9.83 -19.98
N GLU A 51 1.82 8.97 -20.04
CA GLU A 51 2.31 8.34 -21.26
C GLU A 51 2.57 6.85 -21.05
N SER A 52 2.24 6.03 -22.05
CA SER A 52 2.40 4.57 -21.91
C SER A 52 3.88 4.20 -21.83
N VAL A 53 4.30 3.59 -20.73
CA VAL A 53 5.63 2.99 -20.61
C VAL A 53 5.64 1.67 -21.39
N GLY A 54 6.58 1.55 -22.32
CA GLY A 54 6.71 0.40 -23.21
C GLY A 54 7.29 -0.84 -22.52
N THR A 55 7.03 -2.02 -23.08
CA THR A 55 7.63 -3.29 -22.60
C THR A 55 9.12 -3.43 -22.92
N GLY A 56 9.69 -2.49 -23.69
CA GLY A 56 11.07 -2.56 -24.18
C GLY A 56 11.32 -3.69 -25.21
N PRO A 57 12.60 -3.96 -25.53
CA PRO A 57 12.99 -4.84 -26.64
C PRO A 57 12.81 -6.35 -26.35
N THR A 58 12.77 -6.76 -25.09
CA THR A 58 12.58 -8.19 -24.74
C THR A 58 11.11 -8.57 -24.94
N PRO A 59 10.80 -9.56 -25.80
CA PRO A 59 9.42 -9.92 -26.07
C PRO A 59 8.76 -10.56 -24.85
N VAL A 60 7.61 -10.02 -24.42
CA VAL A 60 6.80 -10.65 -23.37
C VAL A 60 6.26 -12.00 -23.88
N PRO A 61 6.48 -13.11 -23.17
CA PRO A 61 5.99 -14.43 -23.60
C PRO A 61 4.47 -14.46 -23.80
N THR A 62 3.98 -15.18 -24.82
CA THR A 62 2.55 -15.23 -25.16
C THR A 62 1.68 -15.73 -24.00
N TRP A 63 2.13 -16.76 -23.27
CA TRP A 63 1.40 -17.27 -22.12
C TRP A 63 1.25 -16.20 -21.03
N MET A 64 2.29 -15.39 -20.82
CA MET A 64 2.31 -14.30 -19.83
C MET A 64 1.32 -13.22 -20.27
N LYS A 65 1.34 -12.81 -21.54
CA LYS A 65 0.35 -11.85 -22.08
C LYS A 65 -1.10 -12.28 -21.83
N VAL A 66 -1.42 -13.55 -22.08
CA VAL A 66 -2.76 -14.11 -21.86
C VAL A 66 -3.13 -14.03 -20.38
N VAL A 67 -2.24 -14.49 -19.50
CA VAL A 67 -2.47 -14.50 -18.06
C VAL A 67 -2.62 -13.08 -17.51
N LEU A 68 -1.75 -12.15 -17.88
CA LEU A 68 -1.85 -10.73 -17.48
C LEU A 68 -3.14 -10.08 -18.01
N GLY A 69 -3.56 -10.42 -19.22
CA GLY A 69 -4.86 -10.02 -19.77
C GLY A 69 -6.03 -10.50 -18.93
N ILE A 70 -6.05 -11.79 -18.57
CA ILE A 70 -7.09 -12.37 -17.70
C ILE A 70 -7.09 -11.70 -16.33
N GLN A 71 -5.91 -11.50 -15.74
CA GLN A 71 -5.79 -10.88 -14.43
C GLN A 71 -6.33 -9.45 -14.43
N GLN A 72 -5.89 -8.58 -15.35
CA GLN A 72 -6.27 -7.16 -15.32
C GLN A 72 -7.78 -6.98 -15.54
N TRP A 73 -8.36 -7.67 -16.52
CA TRP A 73 -9.78 -7.53 -16.84
C TRP A 73 -10.66 -8.27 -15.83
N GLY A 74 -10.23 -9.44 -15.37
CA GLY A 74 -10.94 -10.23 -14.37
C GLY A 74 -11.00 -9.53 -13.01
N LEU A 75 -9.87 -9.00 -12.53
CA LEU A 75 -9.80 -8.29 -11.26
C LEU A 75 -10.50 -6.92 -11.34
N PHE A 76 -10.40 -6.23 -12.46
CA PHE A 76 -11.15 -4.99 -12.67
C PHE A 76 -12.67 -5.23 -12.66
N ALA A 77 -13.15 -6.25 -13.39
CA ALA A 77 -14.56 -6.64 -13.35
C ALA A 77 -14.99 -7.09 -11.95
N GLY A 78 -14.15 -7.84 -11.23
CA GLY A 78 -14.37 -8.24 -9.85
C GLY A 78 -14.50 -7.05 -8.90
N MET A 79 -13.65 -6.02 -9.05
CA MET A 79 -13.76 -4.77 -8.30
C MET A 79 -15.08 -4.07 -8.57
N LEU A 80 -15.48 -3.90 -9.84
CA LEU A 80 -16.75 -3.27 -10.19
C LEU A 80 -17.94 -4.05 -9.59
N ALA A 81 -17.90 -5.38 -9.63
CA ALA A 81 -18.90 -6.23 -9.00
C ALA A 81 -18.94 -6.03 -7.47
N LEU A 82 -17.79 -6.01 -6.80
CA LEU A 82 -17.72 -5.76 -5.35
C LEU A 82 -18.25 -4.37 -4.98
N ILE A 83 -17.87 -3.33 -5.72
CA ILE A 83 -18.38 -1.96 -5.51
C ILE A 83 -19.91 -1.95 -5.69
N TRP A 84 -20.42 -2.58 -6.75
CA TRP A 84 -21.86 -2.67 -6.99
C TRP A 84 -22.59 -3.38 -5.85
N PHE A 85 -22.15 -4.58 -5.47
CA PHE A 85 -22.87 -5.43 -4.52
C PHE A 85 -22.66 -5.01 -3.05
N LYS A 86 -21.52 -4.44 -2.68
CA LYS A 86 -21.18 -4.07 -1.31
C LYS A 86 -21.41 -2.60 -1.00
N ALA A 87 -21.31 -1.70 -1.98
CA ALA A 87 -21.50 -0.26 -1.76
C ALA A 87 -22.76 0.30 -2.43
N ILE A 88 -22.89 0.18 -3.75
CA ILE A 88 -23.95 0.87 -4.52
C ILE A 88 -25.33 0.27 -4.25
N ARG A 89 -25.51 -1.03 -4.46
CA ARG A 89 -26.80 -1.72 -4.27
C ARG A 89 -27.33 -1.59 -2.84
N PRO A 90 -26.51 -1.73 -1.77
CA PRO A 90 -26.96 -1.46 -0.40
C PRO A 90 -27.35 0.00 -0.16
N ARG A 91 -26.60 0.96 -0.72
CA ARG A 91 -26.94 2.40 -0.65
C ARG A 91 -28.29 2.69 -1.29
N LEU A 92 -28.57 2.11 -2.45
CA LEU A 92 -29.85 2.29 -3.14
C LEU A 92 -31.02 1.68 -2.35
N ARG A 93 -30.80 0.59 -1.60
CA ARG A 93 -31.83 -0.11 -0.83
C ARG A 93 -32.10 0.48 0.55
N THR A 94 -31.06 0.98 1.22
CA THR A 94 -31.10 1.36 2.63
C THR A 94 -30.78 2.84 2.88
N GLY A 95 -30.41 3.59 1.84
CA GLY A 95 -29.99 4.99 1.94
C GLY A 95 -28.57 5.18 2.52
N SER A 96 -27.86 4.12 2.89
CA SER A 96 -26.52 4.21 3.50
C SER A 96 -25.57 3.13 2.99
N ILE A 97 -24.27 3.43 3.02
CA ILE A 97 -23.24 2.44 2.67
C ILE A 97 -22.88 1.64 3.92
N PRO A 98 -22.98 0.30 3.89
CA PRO A 98 -22.57 -0.57 4.99
C PRO A 98 -21.04 -0.57 5.12
N PHE A 99 -20.53 -1.05 6.24
CA PHE A 99 -19.09 -1.05 6.48
C PHE A 99 -18.27 -1.81 5.43
N ASP A 100 -18.73 -3.01 5.02
CA ASP A 100 -18.09 -3.77 3.94
C ASP A 100 -17.99 -2.94 2.64
N GLY A 101 -19.02 -2.13 2.34
CA GLY A 101 -19.01 -1.23 1.20
C GLY A 101 -17.98 -0.11 1.34
N LEU A 102 -17.83 0.44 2.55
CA LEU A 102 -16.79 1.44 2.82
C LEU A 102 -15.40 0.84 2.68
N MET A 103 -15.13 -0.36 3.22
CA MET A 103 -13.85 -1.04 3.04
C MET A 103 -13.52 -1.29 1.57
N VAL A 104 -14.48 -1.80 0.79
CA VAL A 104 -14.32 -2.04 -0.65
C VAL A 104 -13.98 -0.75 -1.39
N LEU A 105 -14.70 0.35 -1.10
CA LEU A 105 -14.39 1.65 -1.71
C LEU A 105 -13.01 2.16 -1.29
N SER A 106 -12.63 2.00 -0.02
CA SER A 106 -11.32 2.41 0.48
C SER A 106 -10.19 1.63 -0.19
N PHE A 107 -10.32 0.30 -0.37
CA PHE A 107 -9.33 -0.50 -1.09
C PHE A 107 -9.23 -0.10 -2.57
N ALA A 108 -10.36 0.19 -3.22
CA ALA A 108 -10.39 0.60 -4.62
C ALA A 108 -9.68 1.92 -4.92
N VAL A 109 -9.50 2.78 -3.91
CA VAL A 109 -8.84 4.10 -4.08
C VAL A 109 -7.45 4.17 -3.49
N MET A 110 -6.94 3.13 -2.81
CA MET A 110 -5.67 3.20 -2.07
C MET A 110 -4.42 3.01 -2.93
N TRP A 111 -4.59 2.59 -4.18
CA TRP A 111 -3.51 2.25 -5.12
C TRP A 111 -2.57 3.42 -5.47
N TRP A 112 -2.98 4.68 -5.25
CA TRP A 112 -2.12 5.85 -5.43
C TRP A 112 -0.81 5.76 -4.62
N SER A 113 -0.84 5.03 -3.50
CA SER A 113 0.30 4.89 -2.59
C SER A 113 1.25 3.76 -2.98
N ASP A 114 0.87 2.89 -3.90
CA ASP A 114 1.65 1.71 -4.30
C ASP A 114 3.10 2.02 -4.72
N PRO A 115 3.34 2.95 -5.68
CA PRO A 115 4.70 3.21 -6.12
C PRO A 115 5.60 3.83 -5.04
N LEU A 116 5.06 4.27 -3.89
CA LEU A 116 5.86 4.77 -2.77
C LEU A 116 6.80 3.70 -2.20
N TYR A 117 6.61 2.43 -2.53
CA TYR A 117 7.61 1.40 -2.28
C TYR A 117 9.00 1.81 -2.82
N ASN A 118 9.02 2.40 -4.01
CA ASN A 118 10.23 2.84 -4.70
C ASN A 118 10.67 4.25 -4.28
N TYR A 119 10.23 4.80 -3.14
CA TYR A 119 10.57 6.18 -2.77
C TYR A 119 12.07 6.43 -2.65
N PHE A 120 12.78 5.52 -1.97
CA PHE A 120 14.22 5.67 -1.70
C PHE A 120 15.11 5.02 -2.76
N THR A 121 14.70 3.85 -3.25
CA THR A 121 15.41 3.09 -4.27
C THR A 121 14.42 2.28 -5.08
N PRO A 122 14.62 2.12 -6.40
CA PRO A 122 13.87 1.14 -7.18
C PRO A 122 14.08 -0.28 -6.62
N GLY A 123 12.99 -0.94 -6.24
CA GLY A 123 13.06 -2.32 -5.74
C GLY A 123 11.87 -3.19 -6.10
N PHE A 124 10.83 -2.62 -6.70
CA PHE A 124 9.62 -3.32 -7.09
C PHE A 124 9.09 -2.75 -8.39
N ASN A 125 8.74 -3.61 -9.34
CA ASN A 125 8.11 -3.17 -10.58
C ASN A 125 7.04 -4.13 -11.07
N TYR A 126 6.03 -3.52 -11.70
CA TYR A 126 5.02 -4.24 -12.47
C TYR A 126 5.51 -4.55 -13.88
N ASN A 127 4.87 -5.54 -14.48
CA ASN A 127 5.03 -5.80 -15.89
C ASN A 127 4.40 -4.68 -16.74
N ALA A 128 5.21 -4.02 -17.56
CA ALA A 128 4.77 -2.93 -18.44
C ALA A 128 3.74 -3.36 -19.51
N TYR A 129 3.46 -4.67 -19.65
CA TYR A 129 2.38 -5.16 -20.51
C TYR A 129 0.98 -4.78 -20.00
N PHE A 130 0.83 -4.48 -18.70
CA PHE A 130 -0.43 -3.96 -18.20
C PHE A 130 -0.76 -2.59 -18.82
N ILE A 131 -2.05 -2.27 -18.91
CA ILE A 131 -2.49 -0.92 -19.28
C ILE A 131 -1.96 0.04 -18.21
N ASN A 132 -1.00 0.87 -18.61
CA ASN A 132 -0.28 1.81 -17.76
C ASN A 132 -0.09 3.15 -18.51
N LEU A 133 0.18 4.21 -17.75
CA LEU A 133 0.51 5.52 -18.30
C LEU A 133 1.75 6.12 -17.58
N GLY A 134 2.67 5.25 -17.12
CA GLY A 134 3.75 5.68 -16.23
C GLY A 134 3.24 5.95 -14.82
N SER A 135 3.87 6.86 -14.09
CA SER A 135 3.49 7.14 -12.69
C SER A 135 3.58 8.60 -12.28
N TRP A 136 2.81 8.94 -11.25
CA TRP A 136 2.68 10.29 -10.67
C TRP A 136 3.74 10.60 -9.60
N VAL A 137 4.72 9.72 -9.38
CA VAL A 137 5.59 9.83 -8.19
C VAL A 137 6.64 10.92 -8.26
N GLY A 138 6.92 11.45 -9.45
CA GLY A 138 7.79 12.63 -9.61
C GLY A 138 7.27 13.86 -8.85
N HIS A 139 5.96 13.90 -8.54
CA HIS A 139 5.35 14.97 -7.74
C HIS A 139 5.31 14.67 -6.24
N VAL A 140 5.82 13.52 -5.79
CA VAL A 140 5.90 13.22 -4.35
C VAL A 140 7.05 14.05 -3.75
N PRO A 141 6.79 14.85 -2.70
CA PRO A 141 7.85 15.64 -2.09
C PRO A 141 9.02 14.79 -1.61
N GLY A 142 10.23 15.16 -2.07
CA GLY A 142 11.48 14.51 -1.68
C GLY A 142 11.73 13.13 -2.32
N TRP A 143 10.98 12.78 -3.37
CA TRP A 143 11.22 11.56 -4.15
C TRP A 143 12.71 11.42 -4.52
N MET A 144 13.28 10.22 -4.33
CA MET A 144 14.74 10.01 -4.51
C MET A 144 15.07 9.13 -5.71
N SER A 145 14.22 8.15 -6.03
CA SER A 145 14.51 7.21 -7.12
C SER A 145 14.54 7.86 -8.50
N PRO A 146 15.43 7.41 -9.40
CA PRO A 146 15.53 7.95 -10.75
C PRO A 146 14.29 7.62 -11.60
N ASN A 147 14.13 8.36 -12.71
CA ASN A 147 13.17 8.07 -13.78
C ASN A 147 11.75 7.76 -13.27
N PRO A 148 11.12 8.66 -12.48
CA PRO A 148 9.84 8.40 -11.83
C PRO A 148 8.67 8.19 -12.81
N THR A 149 8.76 8.73 -14.03
CA THR A 149 7.74 8.52 -15.07
C THR A 149 7.75 7.11 -15.62
N GLU A 150 8.90 6.42 -15.55
CA GLU A 150 9.13 5.10 -16.14
C GLU A 150 8.63 3.93 -15.28
N ILE A 151 7.96 4.20 -14.15
CA ILE A 151 7.32 3.16 -13.33
C ILE A 151 5.96 2.79 -13.96
N PRO A 152 5.78 1.59 -14.55
CA PRO A 152 4.59 1.26 -15.32
C PRO A 152 3.41 0.87 -14.41
N GLN A 153 2.70 1.84 -13.82
CA GLN A 153 1.62 1.57 -12.87
C GLN A 153 0.36 0.97 -13.54
N PRO A 154 -0.06 -0.27 -13.19
CA PRO A 154 -1.20 -0.94 -13.82
C PRO A 154 -2.55 -0.31 -13.45
N LEU A 155 -3.10 0.55 -14.31
CA LEU A 155 -4.28 1.35 -13.99
C LEU A 155 -5.58 0.55 -13.80
N LEU A 156 -5.67 -0.65 -14.38
CA LEU A 156 -6.83 -1.54 -14.20
C LEU A 156 -6.57 -2.65 -13.18
N TRP A 157 -5.39 -3.28 -13.29
CA TRP A 157 -5.04 -4.43 -12.45
C TRP A 157 -4.85 -4.03 -10.99
N LEU A 158 -4.17 -2.92 -10.72
CA LEU A 158 -3.82 -2.50 -9.37
C LEU A 158 -5.04 -2.17 -8.49
N PRO A 159 -5.97 -1.26 -8.88
CA PRO A 159 -7.19 -1.06 -8.11
C PRO A 159 -8.05 -2.34 -8.04
N GLY A 160 -8.02 -3.15 -9.10
CA GLY A 160 -8.69 -4.45 -9.17
C GLY A 160 -8.20 -5.44 -8.10
N VAL A 161 -6.88 -5.65 -8.03
CA VAL A 161 -6.24 -6.58 -7.10
C VAL A 161 -6.35 -6.08 -5.67
N TYR A 162 -6.12 -4.78 -5.42
CA TYR A 162 -6.27 -4.18 -4.10
C TYR A 162 -7.69 -4.39 -3.58
N THR A 163 -8.71 -4.18 -4.42
CA THR A 163 -10.10 -4.39 -4.00
C THR A 163 -10.41 -5.86 -3.77
N CYS A 164 -10.13 -6.72 -4.77
CA CYS A 164 -10.54 -8.12 -4.73
C CYS A 164 -9.73 -8.92 -3.72
N ALA A 165 -8.39 -8.84 -3.79
CA ALA A 165 -7.50 -9.63 -2.96
C ALA A 165 -7.55 -9.16 -1.50
N PHE A 166 -7.45 -7.85 -1.22
CA PHE A 166 -7.44 -7.40 0.17
C PHE A 166 -8.77 -7.68 0.86
N PHE A 167 -9.89 -7.49 0.17
CA PHE A 167 -11.19 -7.84 0.73
C PHE A 167 -11.34 -9.36 0.94
N LEU A 168 -10.82 -10.19 0.04
CA LEU A 168 -10.78 -11.64 0.22
C LEU A 168 -9.93 -12.03 1.44
N MET A 169 -8.74 -11.45 1.61
CA MET A 169 -7.87 -11.70 2.77
C MET A 169 -8.56 -11.32 4.09
N VAL A 170 -9.28 -10.21 4.10
CA VAL A 170 -10.11 -9.80 5.25
C VAL A 170 -11.19 -10.84 5.57
N ILE A 171 -11.86 -11.40 4.54
CA ILE A 171 -12.86 -12.46 4.72
C ILE A 171 -12.21 -13.73 5.29
N ILE A 172 -11.04 -14.13 4.78
CA ILE A 172 -10.29 -15.30 5.27
C ILE A 172 -9.92 -15.12 6.75
N VAL A 173 -9.37 -13.96 7.13
CA VAL A 173 -9.07 -13.65 8.55
C VAL A 173 -10.33 -13.74 9.41
N ASN A 174 -11.46 -13.21 8.94
CA ASN A 174 -12.72 -13.26 9.67
C ASN A 174 -13.24 -14.69 9.82
N TRP A 175 -13.00 -15.56 8.83
CA TRP A 175 -13.28 -16.99 8.93
C TRP A 175 -12.39 -17.66 9.98
N ILE A 176 -11.08 -17.36 9.99
CA ILE A 176 -10.16 -17.87 11.03
C ILE A 176 -10.66 -17.44 12.41
N PHE A 177 -10.95 -16.15 12.60
CA PHE A 177 -11.44 -15.62 13.88
C PHE A 177 -12.71 -16.29 14.37
N ARG A 178 -13.67 -16.55 13.47
CA ARG A 178 -14.88 -17.32 13.81
C ARG A 178 -14.52 -18.73 14.30
N LYS A 179 -13.66 -19.45 13.57
CA LYS A 179 -13.22 -20.81 13.94
C LYS A 179 -12.45 -20.83 15.26
N THR A 180 -11.57 -19.85 15.46
CA THR A 180 -10.84 -19.67 16.72
C THR A 180 -11.79 -19.45 17.89
N ARG A 181 -12.83 -18.61 17.72
CA ARG A 181 -13.81 -18.32 18.78
C ARG A 181 -14.80 -19.46 19.02
N GLU A 182 -15.16 -20.23 17.99
CA GLU A 182 -15.92 -21.48 18.12
C GLU A 182 -15.17 -22.49 19.00
N ARG A 183 -13.83 -22.55 18.88
CA ARG A 183 -12.98 -23.46 19.67
C ARG A 183 -12.66 -22.93 21.07
N TRP A 184 -12.39 -21.63 21.17
CA TRP A 184 -12.00 -20.94 22.41
C TRP A 184 -12.85 -19.66 22.60
N PRO A 185 -14.02 -19.75 23.26
CA PRO A 185 -14.95 -18.62 23.35
C PRO A 185 -14.42 -17.40 24.11
N THR A 186 -13.54 -17.61 25.10
CA THR A 186 -12.98 -16.57 25.98
C THR A 186 -11.62 -16.05 25.50
N ILE A 187 -11.18 -16.45 24.31
CA ILE A 187 -9.88 -16.02 23.77
C ILE A 187 -9.83 -14.51 23.54
N SER A 188 -8.70 -13.90 23.91
CA SER A 188 -8.51 -12.46 23.75
C SER A 188 -8.42 -12.05 22.26
N PRO A 189 -8.83 -10.83 21.88
CA PRO A 189 -8.67 -10.31 20.51
C PRO A 189 -7.21 -10.34 20.02
N VAL A 190 -6.24 -10.08 20.89
CA VAL A 190 -4.81 -10.10 20.55
C VAL A 190 -4.35 -11.51 20.22
N SER A 191 -4.75 -12.51 21.02
CA SER A 191 -4.44 -13.91 20.73
C SER A 191 -5.07 -14.37 19.41
N MET A 192 -6.30 -13.94 19.10
CA MET A 192 -6.92 -14.23 17.81
C MET A 192 -6.10 -13.64 16.65
N TRP A 193 -5.70 -12.37 16.77
CA TRP A 193 -4.85 -11.70 15.80
C TRP A 193 -3.53 -12.46 15.57
N LEU A 194 -2.83 -12.88 16.64
CA LEU A 194 -1.61 -13.69 16.52
C LEU A 194 -1.86 -15.06 15.86
N ILE A 195 -2.99 -15.70 16.16
CA ILE A 195 -3.35 -16.99 15.56
C ILE A 195 -3.62 -16.86 14.06
N ALA A 196 -4.30 -15.80 13.61
CA ALA A 196 -4.58 -15.60 12.20
C ALA A 196 -3.36 -15.13 11.41
N PHE A 197 -2.41 -14.44 12.04
CA PHE A 197 -1.19 -13.95 11.40
C PHE A 197 -0.40 -15.06 10.67
N ILE A 198 -0.14 -16.20 11.32
CA ILE A 198 0.69 -17.27 10.73
C ILE A 198 0.04 -17.91 9.47
N PRO A 199 -1.24 -18.35 9.49
CA PRO A 199 -1.91 -18.81 8.28
C PRO A 199 -1.96 -17.74 7.18
N MET A 200 -2.11 -16.46 7.54
CA MET A 200 -2.11 -15.37 6.56
C MET A 200 -0.75 -15.19 5.90
N MET A 201 0.36 -15.47 6.59
CA MET A 201 1.69 -15.49 5.97
C MET A 201 1.77 -16.52 4.85
N VAL A 202 1.26 -17.72 5.11
CA VAL A 202 1.26 -18.80 4.11
C VAL A 202 0.35 -18.44 2.93
N VAL A 203 -0.91 -18.08 3.21
CA VAL A 203 -1.90 -17.76 2.17
C VAL A 203 -1.48 -16.54 1.35
N GLY A 204 -1.04 -15.47 2.01
CA GLY A 204 -0.57 -14.25 1.36
C GLY A 204 0.67 -14.49 0.50
N THR A 205 1.64 -15.27 1.02
CA THR A 205 2.85 -15.65 0.26
C THR A 205 2.51 -16.47 -0.97
N LEU A 206 1.68 -17.51 -0.84
CA LEU A 206 1.29 -18.35 -1.98
C LEU A 206 0.55 -17.55 -3.05
N TRP A 207 -0.32 -16.65 -2.62
CA TRP A 207 -1.08 -15.78 -3.50
C TRP A 207 -0.17 -14.82 -4.27
N GLU A 208 0.69 -14.07 -3.57
CA GLU A 208 1.62 -13.14 -4.20
C GLU A 208 2.62 -13.87 -5.11
N ALA A 209 3.23 -14.96 -4.62
CA ALA A 209 4.17 -15.75 -5.40
C ALA A 209 3.53 -16.32 -6.68
N ALA A 210 2.25 -16.69 -6.65
CA ALA A 210 1.54 -17.10 -7.86
C ALA A 210 1.45 -15.96 -8.88
N PHE A 211 1.14 -14.74 -8.44
CA PHE A 211 1.15 -13.54 -9.30
C PHE A 211 2.53 -13.23 -9.88
N MET A 212 3.59 -13.42 -9.09
CA MET A 212 4.96 -13.23 -9.53
C MET A 212 5.38 -14.28 -10.56
N VAL A 213 5.12 -15.57 -10.32
CA VAL A 213 5.38 -16.66 -11.28
C VAL A 213 4.63 -16.43 -12.59
N MET A 214 3.38 -15.95 -12.51
CA MET A 214 2.57 -15.55 -13.65
C MET A 214 3.07 -14.30 -14.39
N GLY A 215 4.08 -13.61 -13.85
CA GLY A 215 4.77 -12.49 -14.50
C GLY A 215 4.17 -11.12 -14.27
N SER A 216 3.34 -10.92 -13.23
CA SER A 216 2.66 -9.64 -13.00
C SER A 216 3.58 -8.56 -12.43
N HIS A 217 4.51 -8.93 -11.56
CA HIS A 217 5.47 -8.02 -10.93
C HIS A 217 6.70 -8.78 -10.44
N SER A 218 7.74 -8.02 -10.11
CA SER A 218 9.00 -8.52 -9.58
C SER A 218 9.50 -7.66 -8.42
N TYR A 219 9.98 -8.30 -7.36
CA TYR A 219 10.79 -7.65 -6.32
C TYR A 219 12.25 -7.68 -6.79
N ALA A 220 12.61 -6.67 -7.57
CA ALA A 220 13.88 -6.60 -8.25
C ALA A 220 15.07 -6.35 -7.30
N SER A 221 14.85 -5.59 -6.21
CA SER A 221 15.82 -5.46 -5.13
C SER A 221 15.27 -6.08 -3.85
N ALA A 222 15.93 -7.15 -3.41
CA ALA A 222 15.56 -7.90 -2.21
C ALA A 222 16.80 -8.42 -1.50
N ILE A 223 16.68 -8.69 -0.20
CA ILE A 223 17.75 -9.32 0.59
C ILE A 223 17.77 -10.82 0.25
N HIS A 224 18.81 -11.29 -0.44
CA HIS A 224 18.87 -12.66 -0.98
C HIS A 224 18.73 -13.72 0.11
N GLU A 225 19.34 -13.51 1.27
CA GLU A 225 19.35 -14.47 2.39
C GLU A 225 17.95 -14.80 2.95
N VAL A 226 16.99 -13.88 2.79
CA VAL A 226 15.62 -14.02 3.29
C VAL A 226 14.58 -14.00 2.16
N THR A 227 15.01 -14.42 0.96
CA THR A 227 14.19 -14.44 -0.25
C THR A 227 14.09 -15.86 -0.81
N LEU A 228 12.86 -16.28 -1.11
CA LEU A 228 12.60 -17.55 -1.78
C LEU A 228 12.89 -17.40 -3.28
N ASN A 229 13.65 -18.34 -3.85
CA ASN A 229 14.08 -18.31 -5.26
C ASN A 229 14.85 -17.03 -5.63
N ALA A 230 15.71 -16.55 -4.74
CA ALA A 230 16.55 -15.38 -4.98
C ALA A 230 17.34 -15.52 -6.30
N GLY A 231 17.45 -14.42 -7.04
CA GLY A 231 18.05 -14.39 -8.38
C GLY A 231 17.06 -14.57 -9.54
N HIS A 232 15.86 -15.11 -9.32
CA HIS A 232 14.83 -15.24 -10.35
C HIS A 232 13.86 -14.05 -10.37
N TYR A 233 13.21 -13.77 -11.50
CA TYR A 233 12.22 -12.69 -11.62
C TYR A 233 11.01 -12.86 -10.69
N TYR A 234 10.74 -14.10 -10.27
CA TYR A 234 9.67 -14.46 -9.33
C TYR A 234 10.18 -14.65 -7.89
N ALA A 235 11.37 -14.13 -7.56
CA ALA A 235 11.92 -14.17 -6.22
C ALA A 235 10.97 -13.50 -5.20
N PHE A 236 10.56 -14.23 -4.17
CA PHE A 236 9.63 -13.73 -3.16
C PHE A 236 10.35 -13.40 -1.85
N PRO A 237 10.46 -12.13 -1.45
CA PRO A 237 11.09 -11.76 -0.19
C PRO A 237 10.16 -12.08 0.98
N VAL A 238 10.60 -12.92 1.92
CA VAL A 238 9.74 -13.43 3.01
C VAL A 238 9.22 -12.30 3.91
N TYR A 239 9.98 -11.21 4.04
CA TYR A 239 9.55 -10.03 4.79
C TYR A 239 8.35 -9.31 4.16
N GLN A 240 8.12 -9.43 2.84
CA GLN A 240 6.89 -8.97 2.19
C GLN A 240 5.68 -9.76 2.70
N GLY A 241 5.81 -11.09 2.82
CA GLY A 241 4.77 -11.95 3.36
C GLY A 241 4.45 -11.64 4.83
N ILE A 242 5.47 -11.33 5.63
CA ILE A 242 5.32 -10.92 7.04
C ILE A 242 4.54 -9.61 7.13
N THR A 243 5.02 -8.55 6.47
CA THR A 243 4.41 -7.22 6.49
C THR A 243 2.98 -7.24 5.92
N ALA A 244 2.77 -7.98 4.82
CA ALA A 244 1.45 -8.23 4.23
C ALA A 244 0.49 -8.99 5.18
N SER A 245 1.00 -9.87 6.03
CA SER A 245 0.13 -10.60 6.97
C SER A 245 -0.29 -9.72 8.15
N LEU A 246 0.59 -8.82 8.59
CA LEU A 246 0.27 -7.85 9.63
C LEU A 246 -0.88 -6.94 9.18
N LEU A 247 -0.84 -6.42 7.95
CA LEU A 247 -1.92 -5.57 7.42
C LEU A 247 -3.22 -6.37 7.21
N TYR A 248 -3.18 -7.57 6.62
CA TYR A 248 -4.39 -8.37 6.38
C TYR A 248 -5.11 -8.72 7.68
N THR A 249 -4.35 -9.20 8.68
CA THR A 249 -4.91 -9.57 9.96
C THR A 249 -5.46 -8.38 10.72
N THR A 250 -4.85 -7.20 10.58
CA THR A 250 -5.33 -5.97 11.22
C THR A 250 -6.60 -5.42 10.55
N TRP A 251 -6.69 -5.42 9.23
CA TRP A 251 -7.96 -5.11 8.53
C TRP A 251 -9.05 -6.13 8.85
N GLY A 252 -8.69 -7.41 8.94
CA GLY A 252 -9.58 -8.46 9.40
C GLY A 252 -10.13 -8.19 10.81
N ALA A 253 -9.27 -7.78 11.74
CA ALA A 253 -9.66 -7.34 13.08
C ALA A 253 -10.58 -6.11 13.07
N MET A 254 -10.28 -5.12 12.23
CA MET A 254 -11.15 -3.94 12.06
C MET A 254 -12.56 -4.31 11.59
N ARG A 255 -12.67 -5.35 10.74
CA ARG A 255 -13.96 -5.87 10.27
C ARG A 255 -14.67 -6.74 11.30
N TYR A 256 -13.94 -7.57 12.03
CA TYR A 256 -14.52 -8.56 12.94
C TYR A 256 -14.93 -7.97 14.29
N PHE A 257 -14.07 -7.13 14.89
CA PHE A 257 -14.33 -6.50 16.18
C PHE A 257 -15.14 -5.21 15.97
N ARG A 258 -16.46 -5.38 15.97
CA ARG A 258 -17.44 -4.29 15.86
C ARG A 258 -18.09 -4.02 17.21
N ASP A 259 -18.56 -2.80 17.41
CA ASP A 259 -19.46 -2.51 18.52
C ASP A 259 -20.89 -3.04 18.27
N ASP A 260 -21.77 -2.87 19.24
CA ASP A 260 -23.16 -3.34 19.19
C ASP A 260 -23.98 -2.70 18.06
N GLN A 261 -23.52 -1.55 17.56
CA GLN A 261 -24.11 -0.86 16.41
C GLN A 261 -23.45 -1.24 15.09
N GLY A 262 -22.55 -2.23 15.11
CA GLY A 262 -21.83 -2.72 13.96
C GLY A 262 -20.83 -1.70 13.41
N ARG A 263 -20.21 -0.84 14.22
CA ARG A 263 -19.16 0.16 13.86
C ARG A 263 -17.74 -0.32 14.19
N SER A 264 -16.75 0.13 13.40
CA SER A 264 -15.33 -0.13 13.66
C SER A 264 -14.82 0.81 14.73
N PHE A 265 -13.62 0.55 15.25
CA PHE A 265 -12.89 1.54 16.05
C PHE A 265 -12.76 2.90 15.34
N ALA A 266 -12.67 2.93 14.01
CA ALA A 266 -12.54 4.17 13.23
C ALA A 266 -13.83 4.99 13.18
N GLU A 267 -14.98 4.33 13.29
CA GLU A 267 -16.30 4.95 13.22
C GLU A 267 -16.87 5.32 14.61
N ARG A 268 -16.14 5.02 15.70
CA ARG A 268 -16.59 5.29 17.06
C ARG A 268 -16.84 6.78 17.29
N GLY A 269 -18.01 7.09 17.85
CA GLY A 269 -18.43 8.47 18.15
C GLY A 269 -19.27 9.13 17.06
N ILE A 270 -19.55 8.45 15.94
CA ILE A 270 -20.37 9.02 14.84
C ILE A 270 -21.76 9.49 15.30
N ASP A 271 -22.39 8.80 16.25
CA ASP A 271 -23.74 9.13 16.71
C ASP A 271 -23.79 10.32 17.66
N GLN A 272 -22.65 10.67 18.25
CA GLN A 272 -22.49 11.88 19.06
C GLN A 272 -22.46 13.14 18.19
N LEU A 273 -22.18 13.00 16.88
CA LEU A 273 -22.13 14.12 15.95
C LEU A 273 -23.53 14.51 15.48
N ARG A 274 -23.90 15.77 15.75
CA ARG A 274 -25.14 16.41 15.30
C ARG A 274 -24.98 16.94 13.86
N VAL A 275 -24.81 16.03 12.90
CA VAL A 275 -24.69 16.36 11.47
C VAL A 275 -25.66 15.54 10.61
N PRO A 276 -26.06 16.03 9.41
CA PRO A 276 -26.96 15.32 8.51
C PRO A 276 -26.42 13.94 8.09
N ASN A 277 -27.32 13.01 7.76
CA ASN A 277 -26.96 11.63 7.39
C ASN A 277 -25.99 11.53 6.21
N GLY A 278 -26.09 12.45 5.23
CA GLY A 278 -25.13 12.52 4.12
C GLY A 278 -23.70 12.84 4.59
N ALA A 279 -23.57 13.82 5.50
CA ALA A 279 -22.29 14.16 6.11
C ALA A 279 -21.73 13.01 6.97
N LYS A 280 -22.61 12.30 7.71
CA LYS A 280 -22.21 11.08 8.43
C LYS A 280 -21.66 10.02 7.50
N GLY A 281 -22.24 9.83 6.32
CA GLY A 281 -21.75 8.91 5.30
C GLY A 281 -20.32 9.21 4.86
N TRP A 282 -20.04 10.47 4.53
CA TRP A 282 -18.70 10.92 4.14
C TRP A 282 -17.68 10.84 5.28
N LEU A 283 -18.05 11.26 6.49
CA LEU A 283 -17.18 11.14 7.67
C LEU A 283 -16.78 9.68 7.92
N ARG A 284 -17.74 8.75 7.79
CA ARG A 284 -17.46 7.32 7.90
C ARG A 284 -16.54 6.84 6.79
N PHE A 285 -16.76 7.25 5.53
CA PHE A 285 -15.87 6.90 4.42
C PHE A 285 -14.44 7.37 4.68
N PHE A 286 -14.25 8.65 5.01
CA PHE A 286 -12.92 9.17 5.32
C PHE A 286 -12.30 8.48 6.53
N ALA A 287 -13.07 8.20 7.58
CA ALA A 287 -12.54 7.52 8.76
C ALA A 287 -12.08 6.08 8.44
N VAL A 288 -12.87 5.32 7.67
CA VAL A 288 -12.52 3.96 7.27
C VAL A 288 -11.34 3.96 6.32
N SER A 289 -11.32 4.85 5.32
CA SER A 289 -10.17 5.02 4.42
C SER A 289 -8.91 5.42 5.18
N GLY A 290 -9.00 6.38 6.10
CA GLY A 290 -7.87 6.83 6.92
C GLY A 290 -7.30 5.73 7.79
N ALA A 291 -8.15 4.92 8.42
CA ALA A 291 -7.69 3.76 9.20
C ALA A 291 -7.05 2.69 8.30
N ILE A 292 -7.66 2.36 7.15
CA ILE A 292 -7.13 1.37 6.21
C ILE A 292 -5.77 1.79 5.67
N THR A 293 -5.65 3.04 5.19
CA THR A 293 -4.40 3.58 4.66
C THR A 293 -3.35 3.70 5.76
N CYS A 294 -3.70 4.15 6.97
CA CYS A 294 -2.76 4.20 8.09
C CYS A 294 -2.19 2.81 8.43
N ILE A 295 -3.05 1.78 8.52
CA ILE A 295 -2.63 0.39 8.72
C ILE A 295 -1.66 -0.03 7.60
N PHE A 296 -1.95 0.34 6.35
CA PHE A 296 -1.06 0.01 5.23
C PHE A 296 0.31 0.65 5.38
N PHE A 297 0.36 1.94 5.72
CA PHE A 297 1.62 2.65 5.91
C PHE A 297 2.45 2.10 7.08
N VAL A 298 1.80 1.85 8.22
CA VAL A 298 2.46 1.38 9.45
C VAL A 298 3.01 -0.03 9.29
N PHE A 299 2.26 -0.94 8.67
CA PHE A 299 2.64 -2.36 8.60
C PHE A 299 3.36 -2.76 7.31
N TYR A 300 3.20 -2.01 6.22
CA TYR A 300 3.75 -2.36 4.92
C TYR A 300 4.69 -1.30 4.35
N HIS A 301 4.18 -0.10 4.00
CA HIS A 301 5.00 0.87 3.26
C HIS A 301 6.26 1.29 4.02
N VAL A 302 6.12 1.78 5.26
CA VAL A 302 7.29 2.26 6.02
C VAL A 302 8.26 1.13 6.34
N PRO A 303 7.82 -0.04 6.86
CA PRO A 303 8.74 -1.16 7.10
C PRO A 303 9.46 -1.63 5.83
N ASN A 304 8.74 -1.83 4.73
CA ASN A 304 9.35 -2.33 3.50
C ASN A 304 10.26 -1.31 2.84
N ALA A 305 9.91 -0.02 2.84
CA ALA A 305 10.80 1.03 2.35
C ALA A 305 12.12 1.06 3.14
N MET A 306 12.06 0.88 4.47
CA MET A 306 13.26 0.81 5.32
C MET A 306 14.07 -0.48 5.14
N ILE A 307 13.41 -1.60 4.82
CA ILE A 307 14.09 -2.88 4.53
C ILE A 307 14.74 -2.84 3.15
N ALA A 308 14.07 -2.25 2.16
CA ALA A 308 14.52 -2.13 0.77
C ALA A 308 15.83 -1.33 0.64
N LEU A 309 16.14 -0.43 1.58
CA LEU A 309 17.44 0.25 1.67
C LEU A 309 18.64 -0.71 1.82
N ARG A 310 18.40 -1.96 2.22
CA ARG A 310 19.40 -3.03 2.33
C ARG A 310 19.23 -4.10 1.27
N GLY A 311 18.42 -3.84 0.24
CA GLY A 311 18.24 -4.77 -0.86
C GLY A 311 19.55 -4.97 -1.61
N ASP A 312 19.78 -6.20 -2.06
CA ASP A 312 20.94 -6.50 -2.89
C ASP A 312 20.72 -6.03 -4.34
N ALA A 313 21.74 -6.26 -5.16
CA ALA A 313 21.72 -5.93 -6.58
C ALA A 313 20.54 -6.60 -7.30
N TRP A 314 20.00 -5.89 -8.29
CA TRP A 314 19.00 -6.46 -9.19
C TRP A 314 19.57 -7.66 -9.93
N SER A 315 18.85 -8.78 -9.97
CA SER A 315 19.35 -9.98 -10.64
C SER A 315 19.38 -9.84 -12.15
N ASP A 316 20.31 -10.53 -12.81
CA ASP A 316 20.41 -10.57 -14.28
C ASP A 316 19.09 -11.03 -14.90
N ASP A 317 18.41 -11.99 -14.27
CA ASP A 317 17.11 -12.50 -14.73
C ASP A 317 16.04 -11.39 -14.81
N VAL A 318 16.04 -10.44 -13.87
CA VAL A 318 15.15 -9.27 -13.94
C VAL A 318 15.64 -8.29 -15.00
N GLN A 319 16.93 -7.96 -15.00
CA GLN A 319 17.52 -6.96 -15.90
C GLN A 319 17.40 -7.32 -17.38
N GLU A 320 17.50 -8.60 -17.74
CA GLU A 320 17.31 -9.10 -19.11
C GLU A 320 15.85 -8.98 -19.60
N ARG A 321 14.90 -8.78 -18.69
CA ARG A 321 13.47 -8.65 -18.99
C ARG A 321 13.06 -7.19 -18.96
N SER A 322 13.19 -6.54 -20.11
CA SER A 322 12.84 -5.11 -20.28
C SER A 322 11.42 -4.74 -19.83
N TYR A 323 10.48 -5.69 -19.82
CA TYR A 323 9.12 -5.47 -19.35
C TYR A 323 8.97 -5.39 -17.82
N PHE A 324 10.01 -5.71 -17.04
CA PHE A 324 10.07 -5.46 -15.59
C PHE A 324 10.98 -4.28 -15.22
N VAL A 325 12.00 -3.99 -16.03
CA VAL A 325 12.98 -2.93 -15.74
C VAL A 325 12.59 -1.61 -16.39
N THR A 326 11.90 -1.66 -17.52
CA THR A 326 11.53 -0.50 -18.36
C THR A 326 12.75 0.37 -18.66
N GLU A 327 12.58 1.69 -18.77
CA GLU A 327 13.67 2.67 -18.89
C GLU A 327 14.04 3.25 -17.51
N MET A 328 13.60 2.61 -16.42
CA MET A 328 13.88 3.06 -15.06
C MET A 328 15.37 2.98 -14.71
N CYS A 329 16.04 1.91 -15.14
CA CYS A 329 17.47 1.68 -14.96
C CYS A 329 18.02 0.64 -15.94
N GLY A 330 19.33 0.41 -15.94
CA GLY A 330 19.98 -0.66 -16.69
C GLY A 330 20.17 -0.32 -18.18
N PRO A 331 20.30 -1.32 -19.06
CA PRO A 331 20.74 -1.13 -20.46
C PRO A 331 19.87 -0.20 -21.31
N TRP A 332 18.65 0.10 -20.87
CA TRP A 332 17.66 0.92 -21.58
C TRP A 332 17.45 2.28 -20.92
N SER A 333 18.37 2.67 -20.03
CA SER A 333 18.32 3.90 -19.25
C SER A 333 19.67 4.60 -19.27
N ASP A 334 19.74 5.80 -18.70
CA ASP A 334 20.97 6.56 -18.48
C ASP A 334 21.65 6.22 -17.14
N VAL A 335 21.01 5.43 -16.30
CA VAL A 335 21.50 5.01 -14.98
C VAL A 335 21.56 3.49 -14.84
N ALA A 336 22.59 2.99 -14.17
CA ALA A 336 22.69 1.58 -13.76
C ALA A 336 21.58 1.22 -12.76
N CYS A 337 21.17 -0.05 -12.76
CA CYS A 337 20.23 -0.54 -11.77
C CYS A 337 20.82 -0.56 -10.35
N PRO A 338 19.98 -0.43 -9.31
CA PRO A 338 20.44 -0.41 -7.92
C PRO A 338 21.35 -1.59 -7.55
N ASP A 339 22.44 -1.24 -6.88
CA ASP A 339 23.44 -2.18 -6.39
C ASP A 339 23.94 -1.69 -5.01
N PRO A 340 24.10 -2.57 -4.00
CA PRO A 340 24.53 -2.17 -2.65
C PRO A 340 25.93 -1.54 -2.62
N ARG A 341 26.72 -1.67 -3.69
CA ARG A 341 28.05 -1.06 -3.85
C ARG A 341 27.98 0.38 -4.38
N VAL A 342 26.84 0.80 -4.92
CA VAL A 342 26.63 2.11 -5.53
C VAL A 342 25.72 2.95 -4.63
N PRO A 343 26.13 4.17 -4.22
CA PRO A 343 25.26 5.06 -3.47
C PRO A 343 24.01 5.45 -4.28
N PHE A 344 22.86 5.56 -3.60
CA PHE A 344 21.63 5.98 -4.25
C PHE A 344 21.74 7.45 -4.72
N PRO A 345 21.45 7.74 -5.99
CA PRO A 345 21.36 9.11 -6.46
C PRO A 345 20.19 9.82 -5.78
N ARG A 346 20.37 11.11 -5.46
CA ARG A 346 19.36 11.97 -4.84
C ARG A 346 19.01 13.12 -5.78
N GLY A 347 18.09 12.85 -6.70
CA GLY A 347 17.65 13.80 -7.72
C GLY A 347 18.68 14.07 -8.82
N ASP A 348 18.29 14.90 -9.78
CA ASP A 348 18.91 15.04 -11.10
C ASP A 348 20.34 15.61 -11.10
N HIS A 349 20.77 16.22 -9.99
CA HIS A 349 22.13 16.75 -9.81
C HIS A 349 23.09 15.78 -9.11
N SER A 350 22.67 14.54 -8.88
CA SER A 350 23.53 13.53 -8.29
C SER A 350 24.44 12.91 -9.34
N ILE A 351 25.70 12.67 -8.95
CA ILE A 351 26.61 11.83 -9.73
C ILE A 351 26.05 10.41 -9.73
N VAL A 352 25.94 9.80 -10.90
CA VAL A 352 25.36 8.47 -11.09
C VAL A 352 26.36 7.53 -11.75
N ILE A 353 26.08 6.23 -11.69
CA ILE A 353 26.78 5.23 -12.49
C ILE A 353 25.91 4.97 -13.72
N GLY A 354 26.48 5.12 -14.91
CA GLY A 354 25.84 4.78 -16.18
C GLY A 354 25.68 3.27 -16.34
N PRO A 355 24.84 2.79 -17.27
CA PRO A 355 24.61 1.36 -17.49
C PRO A 355 25.86 0.58 -17.94
N ASP A 356 26.89 1.27 -18.42
CA ASP A 356 28.21 0.74 -18.78
C ASP A 356 29.19 0.66 -17.59
N GLY A 357 28.78 1.13 -16.41
CA GLY A 357 29.61 1.21 -15.22
C GLY A 357 30.48 2.47 -15.13
N GLU A 358 30.36 3.40 -16.08
CA GLU A 358 31.11 4.66 -16.04
C GLU A 358 30.45 5.69 -15.10
N LEU A 359 31.26 6.56 -14.51
CA LEU A 359 30.77 7.64 -13.67
C LEU A 359 30.21 8.76 -14.54
N VAL A 360 28.92 9.07 -14.37
CA VAL A 360 28.26 10.17 -15.07
C VAL A 360 28.11 11.34 -14.11
N VAL A 361 28.77 12.46 -14.44
CA VAL A 361 28.65 13.73 -13.72
C VAL A 361 27.66 14.61 -14.46
N PRO A 362 26.50 14.97 -13.86
CA PRO A 362 25.52 15.80 -14.55
C PRO A 362 26.09 17.17 -14.94
N PRO A 363 25.61 17.77 -16.03
CA PRO A 363 26.05 19.09 -16.46
C PRO A 363 25.94 20.13 -15.32
N GLY A 364 27.03 20.87 -15.07
CA GLY A 364 27.07 21.91 -14.05
C GLY A 364 27.25 21.42 -12.60
N VAL A 365 27.51 20.13 -12.39
CA VAL A 365 27.82 19.58 -11.06
C VAL A 365 29.32 19.59 -10.80
N ASP A 366 29.74 20.32 -9.78
CA ASP A 366 31.11 20.26 -9.28
C ASP A 366 31.29 19.05 -8.37
N VAL A 367 32.20 18.15 -8.74
CA VAL A 367 32.53 16.97 -7.93
C VAL A 367 33.14 17.42 -6.59
N PRO A 368 32.56 17.03 -5.43
CA PRO A 368 33.08 17.43 -4.13
C PRO A 368 34.53 17.00 -3.93
N LYS A 369 35.37 17.95 -3.48
CA LYS A 369 36.77 17.69 -3.12
C LYS A 369 36.96 17.89 -1.62
N ALA A 370 37.76 17.03 -1.00
CA ALA A 370 38.12 17.22 0.40
C ALA A 370 38.81 18.59 0.60
N PRO A 371 38.53 19.30 1.70
CA PRO A 371 39.31 20.48 2.04
C PRO A 371 40.78 20.07 2.26
N PHE A 372 41.71 20.96 1.90
CA PHE A 372 43.11 20.75 2.24
C PHE A 372 43.28 20.78 3.76
N VAL A 373 43.84 19.70 4.32
CA VAL A 373 44.19 19.61 5.75
C VAL A 373 45.71 19.53 5.84
N ASP A 374 46.32 20.55 6.46
CA ASP A 374 47.74 20.56 6.78
C ASP A 374 48.01 19.52 7.88
N GLN A 375 48.78 18.47 7.57
CA GLN A 375 48.99 17.32 8.46
C GLN A 375 50.02 17.60 9.57
N ASP A 376 50.65 18.77 9.58
CA ASP A 376 51.73 19.14 10.50
C ASP A 376 51.29 20.10 11.64
N ARG A 377 49.99 20.16 11.98
CA ARG A 377 49.45 20.97 13.10
C ARG A 377 48.75 20.17 14.19
#